data_AF-A0A9D1PFM6-F1
#
_entry.id   AF-A0A9D1PFM6-F1
#
_cell.length_a   1.000
_cell.length_b   1.000
_cell.length_c   1.000
_cell.angle_alpha   90.00
_cell.angle_beta   90.00
_cell.angle_gamma   90.00
#
_symmetry.space_group_name_H-M   'P 1'
#
loop_
_entity.id
_entity.type
_entity.pdbx_description
1 polymer ?
#
loop_
_entity_poly.entity_id
_entity_poly.type
_entity_poly.pdbx_seq_one_letter_code
_entity_poly.pdbx_strand_id
1 'polypeptide(L)' 'MQKIAFVDIIKAQRRIFESVVLIMTTGEKIQNLHQQKGWSQERLGQELNLSRQSISKWESGTANPTVENLKELAK' A
#
# COMPACT_ATOMS: atom_id res chain seq x y z
N MET A 1 34.41 -17.57 -9.41
CA MET A 1 33.85 -16.44 -10.18
C MET A 1 32.35 -16.58 -10.53
N GLN A 2 31.54 -17.42 -9.85
CA GLN A 2 30.10 -17.60 -10.15
C GLN A 2 29.11 -16.95 -9.15
N LYS A 3 29.56 -16.49 -7.97
CA LYS A 3 28.66 -15.92 -6.94
C LYS A 3 28.16 -14.50 -7.23
N ILE A 4 28.93 -13.71 -7.98
CA ILE A 4 28.61 -12.29 -8.27
C ILE A 4 27.34 -12.22 -9.14
N ALA A 5 27.25 -13.04 -10.19
CA ALA A 5 26.10 -13.07 -11.10
C ALA A 5 24.77 -13.47 -10.41
N PHE A 6 24.78 -14.38 -9.44
CA PHE A 6 23.56 -14.78 -8.72
C PHE A 6 23.00 -13.65 -7.85
N VAL A 7 23.88 -12.93 -7.14
CA VAL A 7 23.49 -11.76 -6.34
C VAL A 7 22.95 -10.65 -7.24
N ASP A 8 23.53 -10.48 -8.43
CA ASP A 8 23.06 -9.47 -9.39
C ASP A 8 21.68 -9.82 -9.97
N ILE A 9 21.37 -11.10 -10.19
CA ILE A 9 20.04 -11.56 -10.60
C ILE A 9 19.00 -11.30 -9.49
N ILE A 10 19.34 -11.60 -8.23
CA ILE A 10 18.44 -11.32 -7.09
C ILE A 10 18.23 -9.82 -6.91
N LYS A 11 19.28 -9.00 -7.07
CA LYS A 11 19.17 -7.54 -7.06
C LYS A 11 18.32 -7.02 -8.22
N ALA A 12 18.43 -7.61 -9.41
CA ALA A 12 17.62 -7.25 -10.57
C ALA A 12 16.15 -7.62 -10.37
N GLN A 13 15.84 -8.80 -9.84
CA GLN A 13 14.48 -9.21 -9.46
C GLN A 13 13.90 -8.29 -8.38
N ARG A 14 14.70 -7.89 -7.39
CA ARG A 14 14.33 -6.88 -6.38
C ARG A 14 14.08 -5.50 -7.02
N ARG A 15 14.90 -5.08 -7.98
CA ARG A 15 14.72 -3.82 -8.72
C ARG A 15 13.44 -3.82 -9.55
N ILE A 16 13.10 -4.95 -10.18
CA ILE A 16 11.83 -5.13 -10.89
C ILE A 16 10.67 -4.99 -9.90
N PHE A 17 10.75 -5.64 -8.74
CA PHE A 17 9.76 -5.50 -7.68
C PHE A 17 9.62 -4.05 -7.17
N GLU A 18 10.74 -3.38 -6.88
CA GLU A 18 10.77 -1.96 -6.47
C GLU A 18 10.22 -1.03 -7.57
N SER A 19 10.45 -1.34 -8.85
CA SER A 19 9.93 -0.56 -9.99
C SER A 19 8.42 -0.69 -10.19
N VAL A 20 7.84 -1.85 -9.86
CA VAL A 20 6.38 -2.06 -9.87
C VAL A 20 5.73 -1.34 -8.67
N VAL A 21 6.40 -1.34 -7.51
CA VAL A 21 5.96 -0.60 -6.31
C VAL A 21 5.87 0.92 -6.55
N LEU A 22 6.70 1.48 -7.42
CA LEU A 22 6.69 2.90 -7.79
C LEU A 22 5.46 3.33 -8.60
N ILE A 23 4.73 2.40 -9.22
CA ILE A 23 3.53 2.68 -10.04
C ILE A 23 2.23 2.62 -9.21
N MET A 24 2.28 2.10 -7.98
CA MET A 24 1.11 1.91 -7.14
C MET A 24 0.54 3.24 -6.61
N THR A 25 -0.76 3.46 -6.84
CA THR A 25 -1.52 4.61 -6.34
C THR A 25 -1.69 4.55 -4.82
N THR A 26 -1.93 5.69 -4.18
CA THR A 26 -2.21 5.76 -2.72
C THR A 26 -3.37 4.84 -2.31
N GLY A 27 -4.45 4.79 -3.11
CA GLY A 27 -5.60 3.93 -2.87
C GLY A 27 -5.24 2.45 -2.87
N GLU A 28 -4.47 1.99 -3.85
CA GLU A 28 -3.97 0.60 -3.91
C GLU A 28 -3.05 0.27 -2.74
N LYS A 29 -2.21 1.24 -2.29
CA LYS A 29 -1.37 1.02 -1.09
C LYS A 29 -2.23 0.79 0.14
N ILE A 30 -3.26 1.62 0.33
CA ILE A 30 -4.19 1.50 1.46
C ILE A 30 -4.89 0.15 1.42
N GLN A 31 -5.43 -0.22 0.26
CA GLN A 31 -6.12 -1.49 0.05
C GLN A 31 -5.22 -2.68 0.42
N ASN A 32 -4.02 -2.73 -0.15
CA ASN A 32 -3.07 -3.81 0.10
C ASN A 32 -2.69 -3.92 1.59
N LEU A 33 -2.45 -2.80 2.26
CA LEU A 33 -2.02 -2.80 3.66
C LEU A 33 -3.11 -3.34 4.60
N HIS A 34 -4.36 -2.90 4.46
CA HIS A 34 -5.40 -3.39 5.36
C HIS A 34 -5.77 -4.86 5.06
N GLN A 35 -5.72 -5.28 3.79
CA GLN A 35 -5.93 -6.68 3.42
C GLN A 35 -4.83 -7.60 3.97
N GLN A 36 -3.58 -7.16 3.95
CA GLN A 36 -2.47 -7.89 4.58
C GLN A 36 -2.65 -8.05 6.10
N LYS A 37 -3.32 -7.09 6.75
CA LYS A 37 -3.73 -7.19 8.17
C LYS A 37 -5.01 -8.01 8.39
N GLY A 38 -5.63 -8.54 7.33
CA GLY A 38 -6.91 -9.26 7.39
C GLY A 38 -8.11 -8.37 7.73
N TRP A 39 -8.00 -7.06 7.52
CA TRP A 39 -9.05 -6.11 7.84
C TRP A 39 -9.98 -5.87 6.65
N SER A 40 -11.26 -5.65 6.94
CA SER A 40 -12.22 -5.11 5.97
C SER A 40 -12.07 -3.58 5.86
N GLN A 41 -12.64 -2.98 4.81
CA GLN A 41 -12.74 -1.52 4.70
C GLN A 41 -13.49 -0.89 5.88
N GLU A 42 -14.50 -1.59 6.41
CA GLU A 42 -15.28 -1.15 7.58
C GLU A 42 -14.39 -1.12 8.82
N ARG A 43 -13.57 -2.17 9.02
CA ARG A 43 -12.63 -2.24 10.13
C ARG A 43 -11.57 -1.15 10.04
N LEU A 44 -10.99 -0.91 8.86
CA LEU A 44 -10.03 0.19 8.66
C LEU A 44 -10.69 1.55 8.94
N GLY A 45 -11.91 1.75 8.47
CA GLY A 45 -12.69 2.95 8.76
C GLY A 45 -12.83 3.17 10.27
N GLN A 46 -13.24 2.15 11.02
CA GLN A 46 -13.36 2.22 12.48
C GLN A 46 -12.05 2.62 13.18
N GLU A 47 -10.93 2.01 12.79
CA GLU A 47 -9.60 2.33 13.36
C GLU A 47 -9.18 3.78 13.07
N LEU A 48 -9.58 4.33 11.92
CA LEU A 48 -9.30 5.72 11.54
C LEU A 48 -10.40 6.71 11.98
N ASN A 49 -11.44 6.25 12.68
CA ASN A 49 -12.64 7.03 12.98
C ASN A 49 -13.31 7.64 11.73
N LEU A 50 -13.44 6.83 10.68
CA LEU A 50 -14.01 7.17 9.37
C LEU A 50 -15.05 6.15 8.93
N SER A 51 -15.88 6.54 7.97
CA SER A 51 -16.82 5.62 7.32
C SER A 51 -16.11 4.67 6.35
N ARG A 52 -16.65 3.46 6.16
CA ARG A 52 -16.25 2.55 5.07
C ARG A 52 -16.30 3.22 3.71
N GLN A 53 -17.28 4.10 3.47
CA GLN A 53 -17.42 4.85 2.23
C GLN A 53 -16.23 5.77 1.99
N SER A 54 -15.64 6.36 3.04
CA SER A 54 -14.40 7.15 2.92
C SER A 54 -13.25 6.29 2.40
N ILE A 55 -13.09 5.09 2.97
CA ILE A 55 -12.06 4.12 2.54
C ILE A 55 -12.28 3.69 1.09
N SER A 56 -13.52 3.33 0.73
CA SER A 56 -13.88 2.96 -0.63
C SER A 56 -13.61 4.08 -1.65
N LYS A 57 -13.82 5.35 -1.29
CA LYS A 57 -13.50 6.49 -2.15
C LYS A 57 -11.99 6.65 -2.35
N TRP A 58 -11.18 6.38 -1.33
CA TRP A 58 -9.73 6.41 -1.44
C TRP A 58 -9.20 5.29 -2.33
N GLU A 59 -9.71 4.07 -2.15
CA GLU A 59 -9.30 2.91 -2.96
C GLU A 59 -9.73 3.03 -4.42
N SER A 60 -10.87 3.66 -4.69
CA SER A 60 -11.34 3.93 -6.06
C SER A 60 -10.75 5.19 -6.70
N GLY A 61 -9.93 5.96 -5.97
CA GLY A 61 -9.35 7.21 -6.45
C GLY A 61 -10.35 8.36 -6.64
N THR A 62 -11.58 8.21 -6.14
CA THR A 62 -12.63 9.25 -6.24
C THR A 62 -12.50 10.32 -5.15
N ALA A 63 -11.71 10.07 -4.11
CA ALA A 63 -11.25 11.06 -3.15
C ALA A 63 -9.85 10.72 -2.66
N ASN A 64 -9.14 11.70 -2.09
CA ASN A 64 -7.83 11.50 -1.48
C ASN A 64 -7.93 11.55 0.05
N PRO A 65 -7.12 10.75 0.78
CA PRO A 65 -6.97 10.91 2.22
C PRO A 65 -6.31 12.26 2.54
N THR A 66 -6.66 12.82 3.69
CA THR A 66 -5.97 14.01 4.22
C THR A 66 -4.59 13.62 4.76
N VAL A 67 -3.73 14.62 4.96
CA VAL A 67 -2.42 14.43 5.60
C VAL A 67 -2.55 13.77 6.98
N GLU A 68 -3.58 14.13 7.76
CA GLU A 68 -3.80 13.55 9.07
C GLU A 68 -4.17 12.05 9.00
N ASN A 69 -5.02 11.68 8.04
CA ASN A 69 -5.35 10.27 7.78
C ASN A 69 -4.11 9.45 7.40
N LEU A 70 -3.21 10.03 6.60
CA LEU A 70 -1.95 9.38 6.23
C LEU A 70 -1.01 9.20 7.42
N LYS A 71 -0.98 10.14 8.36
CA LYS A 71 -0.21 9.99 9.61
C LYS A 71 -0.76 8.86 10.46
N GLU A 72 -2.08 8.76 10.62
CA GLU A 72 -2.73 7.68 11.37
C GLU A 72 -2.44 6.31 10.74
N LEU A 73 -2.47 6.21 9.41
CA LEU A 73 -2.13 4.98 8.67
C LEU A 73 -0.65 4.56 8.82
N ALA A 74 0.24 5.49 9.13
CA ALA A 74 1.68 5.25 9.24
C ALA A 74 2.14 4.86 10.66
N LYS A 75 1.23 4.86 11.64
CA LYS A 75 1.49 4.36 13.00
C LYS A 75 1.54 2.83 13.02
#